data_AF-A0A0A9DJS0-F1
#
_entry.id   AF-A0A0A9DJS0-F1
#
_cell.length_a   1.000
_cell.length_b   1.000
_cell.length_c   1.000
_cell.angle_alpha   90.00
_cell.angle_beta   90.00
_cell.angle_gamma   90.00
#
_symmetry.space_group_name_H-M   'P 1'
#
loop_
_entity.id
_entity.type
_entity.pdbx_description
1 polymer ?
#
loop_
_entity_poly.entity_id
_entity_poly.type
_entity_poly.pdbx_seq_one_letter_code
_entity_poly.pdbx_strand_id
1 'polypeptide(L)'
;MWDRRNLGSGGAGSPIHKFEGHKAAVLCVQWSPDKASVFGSSAEDGFLNVWDHEKVGKKKTNSPAGLFFQHAGHRCTVPICN
;
A
#
# COMPACT_ATOMS: atom_id res chain seq x y z
N MET A 1 -4.91 -3.58 6.04
CA MET A 1 -5.27 -2.44 6.92
C MET A 1 -6.27 -2.94 7.94
N TRP A 2 -6.13 -2.52 9.20
CA TRP A 2 -7.03 -2.87 10.28
C TRP A 2 -7.56 -1.58 10.92
N ASP A 3 -8.82 -1.60 11.33
CA ASP A 3 -9.38 -0.56 12.18
C ASP A 3 -9.27 -0.99 13.65
N ARG A 4 -8.64 -0.16 14.49
CA ARG A 4 -8.42 -0.48 15.91
C ARG A 4 -9.72 -0.56 16.71
N ARG A 5 -10.79 0.12 16.27
CA ARG A 5 -12.10 0.08 16.96
C ARG A 5 -12.85 -1.22 16.65
N ASN A 6 -12.42 -1.94 15.61
CA ASN A 6 -13.01 -3.20 15.15
C ASN A 6 -12.10 -4.42 15.40
N LEU A 7 -11.01 -4.25 16.17
CA LEU A 7 -10.24 -5.37 16.68
C LEU A 7 -11.03 -5.99 17.83
N GLY A 8 -11.47 -7.24 17.67
CA GLY A 8 -12.17 -7.96 18.75
C GLY A 8 -11.34 -7.99 20.04
N SER A 9 -12.01 -8.15 21.18
CA SER A 9 -11.41 -8.07 22.53
C SER A 9 -10.16 -8.96 22.76
N GLY A 10 -9.91 -9.94 21.89
CA GLY A 10 -8.72 -10.81 21.89
C GLY A 10 -7.63 -10.46 20.87
N GLY A 11 -7.66 -9.28 20.24
CA GLY A 11 -6.66 -8.84 19.26
C GLY A 11 -6.75 -9.47 17.87
N ALA A 12 -7.56 -10.52 17.70
CA ALA A 12 -7.82 -11.15 16.41
C ALA A 12 -9.00 -10.45 15.70
N GLY A 13 -8.70 -9.55 14.76
CA GLY A 13 -9.67 -8.89 13.88
C GLY A 13 -9.38 -9.15 12.41
N SER A 14 -10.43 -9.11 11.57
CA SER A 14 -10.30 -9.20 10.12
C SER A 14 -9.79 -7.87 9.54
N PRO A 15 -8.91 -7.89 8.52
CA PRO A 15 -8.48 -6.66 7.87
C PRO A 15 -9.65 -6.00 7.13
N ILE A 16 -9.80 -4.68 7.29
CA ILE A 16 -10.82 -3.88 6.60
C ILE A 16 -10.54 -3.76 5.10
N HIS A 17 -9.25 -3.68 4.72
CA HIS A 17 -8.79 -3.56 3.34
C HIS A 17 -7.52 -4.39 3.13
N LYS A 18 -7.48 -5.09 2.00
CA LYS A 18 -6.30 -5.78 1.46
C LYS A 18 -5.85 -5.05 0.19
N PHE A 19 -4.56 -4.76 0.11
CA PHE A 19 -3.95 -4.06 -1.01
C PHE A 19 -3.00 -5.04 -1.70
N GLU A 20 -3.37 -5.46 -2.90
CA GLU A 20 -2.65 -6.48 -3.67
C GLU A 20 -2.19 -5.83 -4.97
N GLY A 21 -0.89 -5.73 -5.21
CA GLY A 21 -0.38 -5.03 -6.41
C GLY A 21 1.15 -5.03 -6.53
N HIS A 22 1.86 -5.13 -5.41
CA HIS A 22 3.29 -5.40 -5.42
C HIS A 22 3.56 -6.87 -5.77
N LYS A 23 4.62 -7.10 -6.53
CA LYS A 23 5.05 -8.44 -6.97
C LYS A 23 6.24 -8.96 -6.15
N ALA A 24 6.85 -8.11 -5.33
CA ALA A 24 7.93 -8.45 -4.43
C ALA A 24 7.63 -7.96 -3.00
N ALA A 25 8.59 -8.13 -2.08
CA ALA A 25 8.45 -7.68 -0.71
C ALA A 25 8.33 -6.15 -0.63
N VAL A 26 7.36 -5.68 0.15
CA VAL A 26 7.17 -4.25 0.43
C VAL A 26 8.23 -3.82 1.43
N LEU A 27 9.03 -2.83 1.06
CA LEU A 27 10.15 -2.34 1.87
C LEU A 27 9.75 -1.17 2.76
N CYS A 28 8.83 -0.32 2.29
CA CYS A 28 8.42 0.87 3.02
C CYS A 28 6.95 1.20 2.75
N VAL A 29 6.28 1.73 3.78
CA VAL A 29 4.91 2.25 3.72
C VAL A 29 4.85 3.58 4.45
N GLN A 30 4.25 4.59 3.84
CA GLN A 30 4.14 5.93 4.41
C GLN A 30 2.79 6.56 4.09
N TRP A 31 2.16 7.16 5.09
CA TRP A 31 0.92 7.92 4.91
C TRP A 31 1.22 9.32 4.37
N SER A 32 0.32 9.83 3.52
CA SER A 32 0.39 11.22 3.10
C SER A 32 0.08 12.14 4.29
N PRO A 33 0.90 13.18 4.54
CA PRO A 33 0.62 14.16 5.59
C PRO A 33 -0.55 15.10 5.25
N ASP A 34 -0.84 15.28 3.96
CA ASP A 34 -1.92 16.14 3.46
C ASP A 34 -3.26 15.40 3.37
N LYS A 35 -3.21 14.12 2.95
CA LYS A 35 -4.41 13.31 2.69
C LYS A 35 -4.43 12.06 3.56
N ALA A 36 -5.25 12.08 4.61
CA ALA A 36 -5.40 10.96 5.53
C ALA A 36 -5.88 9.66 4.85
N SER A 37 -6.54 9.75 3.69
CA SER A 37 -6.98 8.58 2.93
C SER A 37 -5.91 7.94 2.06
N VAL A 38 -4.82 8.64 1.80
CA VAL A 38 -3.79 8.25 0.82
C VAL A 38 -2.52 7.80 1.52
N PHE A 39 -1.94 6.71 1.05
CA PHE A 39 -0.63 6.25 1.49
C PHE A 39 0.17 5.68 0.32
N GLY A 40 1.49 5.80 0.40
CA GLY A 40 2.42 5.18 -0.54
C GLY A 40 2.99 3.89 0.02
N SER A 41 3.21 2.89 -0.83
CA SER A 41 4.05 1.75 -0.52
C SER A 41 5.04 1.47 -1.64
N SER A 42 6.27 1.15 -1.27
CA SER A 42 7.36 0.82 -2.19
C SER A 42 7.85 -0.60 -1.95
N ALA A 43 8.24 -1.30 -3.01
CA ALA A 43 8.64 -2.69 -2.97
C ALA A 43 9.92 -2.95 -3.78
N GLU A 44 10.53 -4.11 -3.56
CA GLU A 44 11.72 -4.58 -4.31
C GLU A 44 11.45 -4.80 -5.81
N ASP A 45 10.17 -4.83 -6.23
CA ASP A 45 9.80 -4.88 -7.64
C ASP A 45 10.13 -3.58 -8.40
N GLY A 46 10.56 -2.53 -7.67
CA GLY A 46 10.97 -1.25 -8.21
C GLY A 46 9.79 -0.32 -8.50
N PHE A 47 8.60 -0.67 -8.02
CA PHE A 47 7.41 0.14 -8.11
C PHE A 47 7.07 0.80 -6.78
N LEU A 48 6.60 2.04 -6.89
CA LEU A 48 5.94 2.77 -5.82
C LEU A 48 4.47 2.87 -6.17
N ASN A 49 3.63 2.31 -5.30
CA ASN A 49 2.19 2.32 -5.43
C ASN A 49 1.60 3.33 -4.44
N VAL A 50 0.79 4.25 -4.96
CA VAL A 50 0.00 5.18 -4.16
C VAL A 50 -1.41 4.65 -4.07
N TRP A 51 -1.87 4.43 -2.85
CA TRP A 51 -3.16 3.84 -2.53
C TRP A 51 -4.07 4.88 -1.91
N ASP A 52 -5.35 4.77 -2.19
CA ASP A 52 -6.41 5.56 -1.58
C ASP A 52 -7.44 4.59 -0.97
N HIS A 53 -7.49 4.52 0.36
CA HIS A 53 -8.32 3.53 1.04
C HIS A 53 -9.82 3.88 1.00
N GLU A 54 -10.20 5.15 0.82
CA GLU A 54 -11.61 5.52 0.61
C GLU A 54 -12.14 4.99 -0.74
N LYS A 55 -11.23 4.70 -1.67
CA LYS A 55 -11.56 4.12 -2.98
C LYS A 55 -11.53 2.60 -2.98
N VAL A 56 -11.03 1.93 -1.93
CA VAL A 56 -11.08 0.47 -1.80
C VAL A 56 -12.54 0.04 -1.58
N GLY A 57 -13.21 -0.33 -2.66
CA GLY A 57 -14.62 -0.76 -2.65
C GLY A 57 -15.44 -0.17 -3.79
N LYS A 58 -15.03 0.97 -4.33
CA LYS A 58 -15.61 1.53 -5.56
C LYS A 58 -14.93 0.87 -6.75
N LYS A 59 -15.34 -0.36 -7.10
CA LYS A 59 -14.87 -1.09 -8.29
C LYS A 59 -15.06 -0.22 -9.54
N LYS A 60 -13.99 0.44 -9.98
CA LYS A 60 -13.87 0.95 -11.35
C LYS A 60 -12.65 0.28 -11.97
N THR A 61 -12.92 -0.71 -12.82
CA THR A 61 -11.99 -1.26 -13.84
C THR A 61 -10.86 -2.19 -13.36
N ASN A 62 -10.19 -2.81 -14.33
CA ASN A 62 -9.26 -3.95 -14.31
C ASN A 62 -7.93 -3.74 -13.52
N SER A 63 -7.92 -2.83 -12.55
CA SER A 63 -6.75 -2.47 -11.73
C SER A 63 -6.94 -2.92 -10.28
N PRO A 64 -5.86 -3.16 -9.52
CA PRO A 64 -5.96 -3.56 -8.13
C PRO A 64 -6.72 -2.53 -7.28
N ALA A 65 -7.56 -3.02 -6.38
CA ALA A 65 -8.50 -2.19 -5.63
C ALA A 65 -7.77 -1.11 -4.80
N GLY A 66 -8.14 0.15 -5.02
CA GLY A 66 -7.58 1.29 -4.30
C GLY A 66 -6.25 1.82 -4.83
N LEU A 67 -5.67 1.25 -5.90
CA LEU A 67 -4.48 1.81 -6.53
C LEU A 67 -4.85 3.12 -7.25
N PHE A 68 -4.21 4.21 -6.85
CA PHE A 68 -4.43 5.54 -7.43
C PHE A 68 -3.37 5.83 -8.51
N PHE A 69 -2.09 5.56 -8.21
CA PHE A 69 -0.98 5.71 -9.15
C PHE A 69 0.15 4.72 -8.85
N GLN A 70 0.87 4.31 -9.90
CA GLN A 70 2.06 3.49 -9.80
C GLN A 70 3.21 4.18 -10.55
N HIS A 71 4.33 4.38 -9.88
CA HIS A 71 5.55 4.94 -10.46
C HIS A 71 6.66 3.88 -10.48
N ALA A 72 7.31 3.68 -11.62
CA ALA A 72 8.42 2.74 -11.79
C ALA A 72 9.75 3.48 -11.72
N GLY A 73 10.78 2.88 -11.09
CA GLY A 73 12.14 3.43 -11.09
C GLY A 73 12.73 3.67 -9.71
N HIS A 74 12.00 3.38 -8.63
CA HIS A 74 12.55 3.35 -7.28
C HIS A 74 13.35 2.04 -7.06
N ARG A 75 14.48 1.92 -7.75
CA ARG A 75 15.52 0.94 -7.40
C ARG A 75 16.57 1.68 -6.59
N CYS A 76 16.39 1.74 -5.28
CA CYS A 76 17.54 1.96 -4.41
C CYS A 76 18.33 0.64 -4.38
N THR A 77 19.03 0.35 -5.47
CA THR A 77 20.11 -0.63 -5.45
C THR A 77 21.20 0.04 -4.63
N VAL A 78 21.46 -0.47 -3.42
CA VAL A 78 22.71 -0.12 -2.72
C VAL A 78 23.85 -0.44 -3.69
N PRO A 79 24.62 0.53 -4.20
CA PRO A 79 25.87 0.19 -4.84
C PRO A 79 26.72 -0.34 -3.69
N ILE A 80 27.01 -1.64 -3.73
CA ILE A 80 28.17 -2.16 -3.04
C ILE A 80 29.38 -1.37 -3.56
N CYS A 81 29.82 -0.37 -2.81
CA CYS A 81 31.07 0.32 -3.09
C CYS A 81 32.17 -0.74 -2.96
N ASN A 82 32.81 -1.07 -4.09
CA ASN A 82 34.05 -1.82 -4.15
C ASN A 82 35.17 -0.88 -4.56
#